data_AF-A0A947M026-F1
#
_entry.id   AF-A0A947M026-F1
#
_cell.length_a   1.000
_cell.length_b   1.000
_cell.length_c   1.000
_cell.angle_alpha   90.00
_cell.angle_beta   90.00
_cell.angle_gamma   90.00
#
_symmetry.space_group_name_H-M   'P 1'
#
loop_
_entity.id
_entity.type
_entity.pdbx_description
1 polymer ?
#
loop_
_entity_poly.entity_id
_entity_poly.type
_entity_poly.pdbx_seq_one_letter_code
_entity_poly.pdbx_strand_id
1 'polypeptide(L)'
;MADITGTNGNDILVFNGMVQQLTMTITNAYSGQSLFIDDEYNNNQSSYEGMAGIDVLTMSSQGDAIFITNSVGVQMLFNIEQILAGQGGDLIVLAHETIELGNVIVDGGAGDDIVWSNIGDDLLRGLGGNDIIDGGPGNDNIQGLNDNDILNGGADADWLQGGNGNDVLEFYADAVWGAGAGTVNVITGEIADLEGLNRSFDTFDGGANNDALTMTGGDDALVLDDPVSARHASTSGARIVAVEVIDGGAGNDVINLTSATYAYGNVTIYGGAGHDVLWSGAGHDVLDGGIGDDRLHGGEGHDILSGGTGTDQLDGGIGDDTLVFSVDDVDGTGRGVTFDTYVGGAGTDTLLMGAGDDAFAFDGTNLNGVEIIAAGLGHDHINLDHATAYGNVTVDAGAGDDYVRASSGDDLLLGGDGDDTLFGNLGNDRVEGGAGNDILYGGDEGSVTTLTHQFNGAVAFPTLTELQALSQAEEAALGLADGDLSVAYTTTATIKFVESGAGYKNSLGYYNIAADGTMQAVEMAFSHVKAAMQGQTYDVTLPGAPDTDFGFFIIADGYSHNNNYSGVNFAT
;
A
#
# COMPACT_ATOMS: atom_id res chain seq x y z
N MET A 1 36.79 -48.56 0.05
CA MET A 1 37.44 -48.18 -1.22
C MET A 1 37.71 -49.42 -2.05
N ALA A 2 36.77 -49.72 -2.94
CA ALA A 2 37.05 -50.49 -4.14
C ALA A 2 37.14 -49.48 -5.28
N ASP A 3 38.21 -49.54 -6.06
CA ASP A 3 38.33 -48.74 -7.28
C ASP A 3 37.70 -49.55 -8.43
N ILE A 4 36.67 -48.98 -9.05
CA ILE A 4 35.96 -49.59 -10.17
C ILE A 4 36.33 -48.81 -11.44
N THR A 5 36.87 -49.50 -12.43
CA THR A 5 37.17 -48.92 -13.75
C THR A 5 36.11 -49.36 -14.76
N GLY A 6 35.52 -48.41 -15.46
CA GLY A 6 34.56 -48.62 -16.54
C GLY A 6 35.14 -49.34 -17.77
N THR A 7 34.28 -49.63 -18.73
CA THR A 7 34.59 -50.23 -20.03
C THR A 7 34.47 -49.19 -21.14
N ASN A 8 34.95 -49.48 -22.35
CA ASN A 8 34.79 -48.57 -23.51
C ASN A 8 33.35 -48.57 -24.10
N GLY A 9 32.34 -48.96 -23.34
CA GLY A 9 30.93 -48.87 -23.72
C GLY A 9 30.13 -48.31 -22.56
N ASN A 10 28.83 -48.13 -22.76
CA ASN A 10 27.95 -47.60 -21.71
C ASN A 10 27.93 -48.53 -20.50
N ASP A 11 28.36 -48.02 -19.34
CA ASP A 11 28.30 -48.74 -18.09
C ASP A 11 27.11 -48.28 -17.24
N ILE A 12 26.52 -49.20 -16.46
CA ILE A 12 25.51 -48.89 -15.45
C ILE A 12 26.08 -49.30 -14.10
N LEU A 13 26.25 -48.32 -13.22
CA LEU A 13 26.68 -48.50 -11.86
C LEU A 13 25.48 -48.39 -10.93
N VAL A 14 25.26 -49.40 -10.10
CA VAL A 14 24.20 -49.38 -9.08
C VAL A 14 24.85 -49.29 -7.72
N PHE A 15 24.64 -48.18 -7.00
CA PHE A 15 25.15 -48.04 -5.65
C PHE A 15 24.20 -48.66 -4.63
N ASN A 16 24.78 -49.46 -3.73
CA ASN A 16 24.11 -50.03 -2.57
C ASN A 16 24.99 -49.70 -1.35
N GLY A 17 24.76 -48.53 -0.75
CA GLY A 17 25.47 -48.10 0.45
C GLY A 17 25.06 -48.89 1.71
N MET A 18 25.81 -48.70 2.80
CA MET A 18 25.29 -48.99 4.15
C MET A 18 24.80 -47.69 4.76
N VAL A 19 23.65 -47.73 5.42
CA VAL A 19 23.10 -46.61 6.21
C VAL A 19 24.13 -46.18 7.25
N GLN A 20 24.49 -44.90 7.23
CA GLN A 20 25.42 -44.27 8.16
C GLN A 20 24.91 -42.88 8.55
N GLN A 21 25.07 -42.53 9.82
CA GLN A 21 24.83 -41.16 10.26
C GLN A 21 25.88 -40.22 9.65
N LEU A 22 25.41 -39.18 8.99
CA LEU A 22 26.21 -38.11 8.41
C LEU A 22 25.92 -36.82 9.20
N THR A 23 26.88 -36.42 10.04
CA THR A 23 26.84 -35.14 10.74
C THR A 23 27.97 -34.25 10.25
N MET A 24 27.71 -33.34 9.32
CA MET A 24 28.73 -32.47 8.73
C MET A 24 28.16 -31.13 8.24
N THR A 25 29.03 -30.13 8.10
CA THR A 25 28.72 -28.93 7.32
C THR A 25 29.38 -29.09 5.95
N ILE A 26 28.59 -28.99 4.89
CA ILE A 26 29.07 -28.84 3.52
C ILE A 26 28.91 -27.39 3.08
N THR A 27 29.79 -26.95 2.19
CA THR A 27 29.73 -25.62 1.57
C THR A 27 29.83 -25.80 0.08
N ASN A 28 28.87 -25.27 -0.67
CA ASN A 28 28.91 -25.24 -2.12
C ASN A 28 30.12 -24.41 -2.56
N ALA A 29 30.96 -24.98 -3.44
CA ALA A 29 32.22 -24.37 -3.86
C ALA A 29 32.03 -23.12 -4.74
N TYR A 30 30.85 -22.96 -5.35
CA TYR A 30 30.54 -21.88 -6.28
C TYR A 30 29.69 -20.81 -5.61
N SER A 31 28.53 -21.18 -5.07
CA SER A 31 27.62 -20.23 -4.41
C SER A 31 28.05 -19.87 -2.98
N GLY A 32 28.91 -20.66 -2.34
CA GLY A 32 29.31 -20.46 -0.94
C GLY A 32 28.21 -20.82 0.07
N GLN A 33 27.04 -21.28 -0.39
CA GLN A 33 25.94 -21.75 0.44
C GLN A 33 26.43 -22.88 1.34
N SER A 34 26.11 -22.84 2.63
CA SER A 34 26.53 -23.87 3.58
C SER A 34 25.33 -24.57 4.21
N LEU A 35 25.36 -25.90 4.20
CA LEU A 35 24.32 -26.74 4.76
C LEU A 35 24.88 -27.57 5.92
N PHE A 36 24.18 -27.59 7.04
CA PHE A 36 24.44 -28.53 8.12
C PHE A 36 23.54 -29.75 7.98
N ILE A 37 24.16 -30.91 7.82
CA ILE A 37 23.50 -32.20 7.68
C ILE A 37 23.68 -32.96 8.99
N ASP A 38 22.60 -33.51 9.53
CA ASP A 38 22.59 -34.45 10.66
C ASP A 38 21.50 -35.51 10.44
N ASP A 39 21.71 -36.37 9.44
CA ASP A 39 20.76 -37.43 9.08
C ASP A 39 21.46 -38.74 8.66
N GLU A 40 20.71 -39.81 8.46
CA GLU A 40 21.18 -41.12 8.05
C GLU A 40 21.07 -41.31 6.53
N TYR A 41 22.22 -41.43 5.85
CA TYR A 41 22.29 -41.69 4.42
C TYR A 41 22.99 -43.01 4.10
N ASN A 42 22.61 -43.61 2.98
CA ASN A 42 23.39 -44.65 2.35
C ASN A 42 24.66 -44.03 1.74
N ASN A 43 25.79 -44.22 2.43
CA ASN A 43 27.08 -43.73 1.97
C ASN A 43 27.96 -44.89 1.48
N ASN A 44 28.39 -44.81 0.21
CA ASN A 44 29.36 -45.72 -0.38
C ASN A 44 30.77 -45.09 -0.35
N GLN A 45 31.80 -45.84 0.04
CA GLN A 45 33.19 -45.37 0.04
C GLN A 45 34.00 -45.93 -1.13
N SER A 46 33.44 -45.89 -2.34
CA SER A 46 34.07 -46.43 -3.56
C SER A 46 34.43 -45.32 -4.53
N SER A 47 35.44 -45.56 -5.37
CA SER A 47 35.79 -44.67 -6.49
C SER A 47 35.36 -45.33 -7.79
N TYR A 48 34.91 -44.52 -8.74
CA TYR A 48 34.57 -44.96 -10.09
C TYR A 48 35.25 -44.06 -11.12
N GLU A 49 36.01 -44.69 -12.00
CA GLU A 49 36.58 -44.04 -13.19
C GLU A 49 35.87 -44.59 -14.43
N GLY A 50 34.95 -43.81 -14.98
CA GLY A 50 34.31 -44.08 -16.26
C GLY A 50 35.28 -44.00 -17.43
N MET A 51 34.93 -44.68 -18.53
CA MET A 51 35.73 -44.73 -19.76
C MET A 51 34.91 -44.19 -20.94
N ALA A 52 35.18 -44.61 -22.18
CA ALA A 52 34.39 -44.12 -23.32
C ALA A 52 32.99 -44.76 -23.30
N GLY A 53 31.92 -43.97 -23.43
CA GLY A 53 30.56 -44.49 -23.34
C GLY A 53 29.63 -43.44 -22.78
N ILE A 54 28.40 -43.82 -22.46
CA ILE A 54 27.55 -43.09 -21.51
C ILE A 54 27.51 -43.93 -20.24
N ASP A 55 28.09 -43.42 -19.17
CA ASP A 55 28.15 -44.06 -17.88
C ASP A 55 27.05 -43.50 -16.96
N VAL A 56 26.18 -44.40 -16.50
CA VAL A 56 25.00 -44.08 -15.70
C VAL A 56 25.19 -44.58 -14.28
N LEU A 57 25.03 -43.67 -13.32
CA LEU A 57 24.94 -44.00 -11.91
C LEU A 57 23.47 -44.06 -11.46
N THR A 58 23.08 -45.13 -10.79
CA THR A 58 21.75 -45.30 -10.18
C THR A 58 21.88 -45.43 -8.66
N MET A 59 21.16 -44.58 -7.93
CA MET A 59 21.06 -44.60 -6.46
C MET A 59 19.89 -45.49 -6.03
N SER A 60 19.83 -45.81 -4.73
CA SER A 60 18.85 -46.72 -4.16
C SER A 60 17.50 -46.02 -3.95
N SER A 61 16.47 -46.75 -3.49
CA SER A 61 15.18 -46.13 -3.16
C SER A 61 15.10 -45.58 -1.72
N GLN A 62 16.25 -45.36 -1.08
CA GLN A 62 16.42 -44.80 0.26
C GLN A 62 17.37 -43.63 0.13
N GLY A 63 17.36 -42.66 1.06
CA GLY A 63 18.27 -41.52 0.99
C GLY A 63 19.75 -41.95 0.86
N ASP A 64 20.40 -41.51 -0.19
CA ASP A 64 21.77 -41.76 -0.59
C ASP A 64 22.54 -40.42 -0.63
N ALA A 65 23.85 -40.48 -0.43
CA ALA A 65 24.71 -39.28 -0.49
C ALA A 65 25.91 -39.51 -1.40
N ILE A 66 26.16 -38.57 -2.30
CA ILE A 66 27.29 -38.51 -3.22
C ILE A 66 28.03 -37.20 -2.98
N PHE A 67 29.35 -37.29 -2.86
CA PHE A 67 30.21 -36.10 -2.89
C PHE A 67 31.42 -36.37 -3.75
N ILE A 68 31.90 -35.34 -4.44
CA ILE A 68 33.21 -35.34 -5.08
C ILE A 68 34.23 -34.73 -4.11
N THR A 69 35.33 -35.43 -3.80
CA THR A 69 36.38 -34.90 -2.91
C THR A 69 37.80 -35.22 -3.38
N ASN A 70 38.77 -34.38 -3.00
CA ASN A 70 40.20 -34.56 -3.31
C ASN A 70 41.02 -35.28 -2.21
N SER A 71 40.42 -35.63 -1.05
CA SER A 71 41.17 -36.24 0.06
C SER A 71 40.35 -37.14 1.00
N VAL A 72 40.68 -38.44 0.94
CA VAL A 72 40.40 -39.57 1.86
C VAL A 72 38.99 -39.67 2.45
N GLY A 73 38.20 -40.60 1.91
CA GLY A 73 37.07 -41.24 2.61
C GLY A 73 35.69 -41.05 1.99
N VAL A 74 35.61 -40.30 0.90
CA VAL A 74 34.36 -39.97 0.21
C VAL A 74 34.45 -40.36 -1.27
N GLN A 75 33.30 -40.44 -1.94
CA GLN A 75 33.16 -40.92 -3.32
C GLN A 75 34.02 -40.08 -4.27
N MET A 76 34.54 -40.73 -5.32
CA MET A 76 35.22 -40.06 -6.41
C MET A 76 34.59 -40.61 -7.68
N LEU A 77 33.81 -39.76 -8.36
CA LEU A 77 33.19 -40.06 -9.64
C LEU A 77 33.95 -39.30 -10.71
N PHE A 78 34.51 -40.01 -11.67
CA PHE A 78 35.10 -39.43 -12.87
C PHE A 78 34.37 -39.98 -14.08
N ASN A 79 34.03 -39.11 -15.04
CA ASN A 79 33.36 -39.49 -16.29
C ASN A 79 32.05 -40.25 -16.04
N ILE A 80 31.17 -39.70 -15.19
CA ILE A 80 29.76 -40.12 -15.12
C ILE A 80 28.97 -39.05 -15.86
N GLU A 81 28.24 -39.43 -16.91
CA GLU A 81 27.42 -38.51 -17.68
C GLU A 81 25.98 -38.43 -17.15
N GLN A 82 25.52 -39.44 -16.41
CA GLN A 82 24.14 -39.45 -15.90
C GLN A 82 24.05 -40.00 -14.47
N ILE A 83 23.33 -39.29 -13.61
CA ILE A 83 22.98 -39.69 -12.25
C ILE A 83 21.46 -39.81 -12.17
N LEU A 84 20.99 -40.97 -11.72
CA LEU A 84 19.59 -41.28 -11.50
C LEU A 84 19.39 -41.58 -10.02
N ALA A 85 18.89 -40.59 -9.30
CA ALA A 85 18.56 -40.71 -7.89
C ALA A 85 17.18 -41.36 -7.68
N GLY A 86 16.90 -41.62 -6.42
CA GLY A 86 16.07 -42.69 -5.94
C GLY A 86 14.61 -42.34 -5.74
N GLN A 87 14.10 -42.72 -4.58
CA GLN A 87 12.79 -42.30 -4.07
C GLN A 87 12.91 -41.74 -2.65
N GLY A 88 14.13 -41.70 -2.11
CA GLY A 88 14.42 -41.07 -0.82
C GLY A 88 14.99 -39.69 -1.08
N GLY A 89 15.09 -38.85 -0.04
CA GLY A 89 15.81 -37.59 -0.15
C GLY A 89 17.30 -37.85 -0.29
N ASP A 90 17.84 -37.46 -1.43
CA ASP A 90 19.18 -37.75 -1.90
C ASP A 90 20.04 -36.48 -1.91
N LEU A 91 21.33 -36.63 -1.59
CA LEU A 91 22.29 -35.53 -1.56
C LEU A 91 23.35 -35.75 -2.62
N ILE A 92 23.38 -34.89 -3.63
CA ILE A 92 24.27 -34.98 -4.80
C ILE A 92 25.13 -33.72 -4.86
N VAL A 93 26.37 -33.83 -4.41
CA VAL A 93 27.32 -32.70 -4.38
C VAL A 93 28.45 -32.96 -5.38
N LEU A 94 28.30 -32.38 -6.58
CA LEU A 94 29.31 -32.37 -7.64
C LEU A 94 30.13 -31.06 -7.63
N ALA A 95 29.62 -30.00 -6.99
CA ALA A 95 30.30 -28.72 -6.87
C ALA A 95 31.68 -28.84 -6.22
N HIS A 96 32.73 -28.49 -6.96
CA HIS A 96 34.10 -28.64 -6.50
C HIS A 96 35.08 -27.64 -7.16
N GLU A 97 35.98 -27.05 -6.37
CA GLU A 97 36.90 -26.01 -6.84
C GLU A 97 37.93 -26.48 -7.88
N THR A 98 38.34 -27.76 -7.83
CA THR A 98 39.47 -28.28 -8.63
C THR A 98 39.16 -29.51 -9.47
N ILE A 99 37.92 -30.00 -9.45
CA ILE A 99 37.53 -31.21 -10.18
C ILE A 99 36.47 -30.76 -11.18
N GLU A 100 36.85 -30.80 -12.44
CA GLU A 100 35.96 -30.47 -13.55
C GLU A 100 35.36 -31.79 -14.07
N LEU A 101 34.04 -31.90 -13.97
CA LEU A 101 33.30 -32.85 -14.78
C LEU A 101 32.94 -32.17 -16.12
N GLY A 102 32.62 -32.98 -17.13
CA GLY A 102 31.91 -32.45 -18.29
C GLY A 102 30.41 -32.34 -17.97
N ASN A 103 29.62 -32.01 -18.97
CA ASN A 103 28.17 -31.93 -18.86
C ASN A 103 27.57 -33.22 -18.28
N VAL A 104 26.72 -33.08 -17.26
CA VAL A 104 26.02 -34.17 -16.61
C VAL A 104 24.49 -34.03 -16.78
N ILE A 105 23.82 -35.16 -16.63
CA ILE A 105 22.37 -35.23 -16.47
C ILE A 105 22.09 -35.75 -15.07
N VAL A 106 21.37 -35.00 -14.25
CA VAL A 106 20.99 -35.42 -12.90
C VAL A 106 19.47 -35.44 -12.76
N ASP A 107 18.95 -36.57 -12.30
CA ASP A 107 17.54 -36.74 -11.92
C ASP A 107 17.49 -37.00 -10.42
N GLY A 108 16.88 -36.10 -9.62
CA GLY A 108 16.74 -36.18 -8.16
C GLY A 108 15.87 -37.35 -7.72
N GLY A 109 14.68 -37.51 -8.30
CA GLY A 109 13.90 -38.72 -8.12
C GLY A 109 12.48 -38.46 -7.66
N ALA A 110 12.18 -38.69 -6.39
CA ALA A 110 10.84 -38.46 -5.84
C ALA A 110 10.86 -38.02 -4.37
N GLY A 111 12.05 -37.86 -3.80
CA GLY A 111 12.26 -37.41 -2.43
C GLY A 111 12.65 -35.94 -2.43
N ASP A 112 12.77 -35.34 -1.24
CA ASP A 112 13.32 -33.99 -1.13
C ASP A 112 14.85 -34.07 -1.33
N ASP A 113 15.32 -33.68 -2.50
CA ASP A 113 16.69 -33.87 -2.96
C ASP A 113 17.51 -32.56 -2.92
N ILE A 114 18.82 -32.68 -2.76
CA ILE A 114 19.75 -31.55 -2.85
C ILE A 114 20.78 -31.86 -3.93
N VAL A 115 20.77 -31.05 -4.98
CA VAL A 115 21.63 -31.20 -6.15
C VAL A 115 22.48 -29.96 -6.33
N TRP A 116 23.78 -30.07 -6.11
CA TRP A 116 24.76 -29.02 -6.42
C TRP A 116 25.66 -29.51 -7.55
N SER A 117 25.49 -28.99 -8.76
CA SER A 117 26.18 -29.46 -9.96
C SER A 117 27.57 -28.83 -10.16
N ASN A 118 28.10 -28.80 -11.38
CA ASN A 118 29.51 -28.55 -11.67
C ASN A 118 29.72 -27.31 -12.55
N ILE A 119 30.72 -27.30 -13.46
CA ILE A 119 31.05 -26.15 -14.33
C ILE A 119 30.55 -26.34 -15.79
N GLY A 120 29.83 -27.43 -16.06
CA GLY A 120 29.41 -27.84 -17.40
C GLY A 120 27.99 -27.40 -17.71
N ASP A 121 27.60 -27.38 -19.00
CA ASP A 121 26.20 -27.13 -19.38
C ASP A 121 25.35 -28.38 -19.09
N ASP A 122 24.72 -28.40 -17.92
CA ASP A 122 24.08 -29.56 -17.30
C ASP A 122 22.56 -29.59 -17.54
N LEU A 123 21.97 -30.79 -17.40
CA LEU A 123 20.52 -30.97 -17.33
C LEU A 123 20.14 -31.53 -15.96
N LEU A 124 19.49 -30.71 -15.15
CA LEU A 124 19.15 -31.04 -13.76
C LEU A 124 17.63 -31.10 -13.61
N ARG A 125 17.13 -32.19 -13.01
CA ARG A 125 15.70 -32.42 -12.83
C ARG A 125 15.41 -32.88 -11.41
N GLY A 126 14.59 -32.15 -10.67
CA GLY A 126 14.12 -32.54 -9.34
C GLY A 126 13.20 -33.76 -9.39
N LEU A 127 12.17 -33.68 -10.25
CA LEU A 127 11.08 -34.64 -10.50
C LEU A 127 9.95 -34.55 -9.49
N GLY A 128 10.17 -34.83 -8.21
CA GLY A 128 9.13 -34.70 -7.20
C GLY A 128 9.72 -34.78 -5.81
N GLY A 129 9.03 -34.22 -4.83
CA GLY A 129 9.70 -33.78 -3.60
C GLY A 129 10.08 -32.30 -3.70
N ASN A 130 10.41 -31.69 -2.57
CA ASN A 130 10.81 -30.29 -2.50
C ASN A 130 12.32 -30.21 -2.62
N ASP A 131 12.80 -29.91 -3.82
CA ASP A 131 14.20 -30.04 -4.19
C ASP A 131 14.96 -28.72 -4.06
N ILE A 132 16.27 -28.80 -3.80
CA ILE A 132 17.18 -27.65 -3.87
C ILE A 132 18.21 -27.94 -4.94
N ILE A 133 18.20 -27.16 -6.02
CA ILE A 133 19.06 -27.37 -7.18
C ILE A 133 19.89 -26.12 -7.45
N ASP A 134 21.21 -26.28 -7.49
CA ASP A 134 22.21 -25.27 -7.88
C ASP A 134 23.01 -25.82 -9.07
N GLY A 135 22.92 -25.14 -10.22
CA GLY A 135 23.60 -25.52 -11.46
C GLY A 135 25.11 -25.34 -11.40
N GLY A 136 25.56 -24.28 -10.74
CA GLY A 136 26.96 -23.86 -10.78
C GLY A 136 27.24 -23.04 -12.04
N PRO A 137 28.50 -22.89 -12.47
CA PRO A 137 28.78 -22.19 -13.72
C PRO A 137 28.45 -23.06 -14.93
N GLY A 138 27.84 -22.51 -15.98
CA GLY A 138 27.42 -23.29 -17.15
C GLY A 138 26.15 -22.71 -17.75
N ASN A 139 25.75 -23.14 -18.95
CA ASN A 139 24.41 -22.81 -19.45
C ASN A 139 23.48 -24.00 -19.16
N ASP A 140 22.92 -24.02 -17.98
CA ASP A 140 22.20 -25.14 -17.42
C ASP A 140 20.72 -25.13 -17.77
N ASN A 141 20.14 -26.33 -17.78
CA ASN A 141 18.71 -26.55 -17.89
C ASN A 141 18.20 -27.20 -16.61
N ILE A 142 17.53 -26.40 -15.78
CA ILE A 142 17.09 -26.78 -14.43
C ILE A 142 15.58 -26.88 -14.41
N GLN A 143 15.05 -28.03 -13.97
CA GLN A 143 13.61 -28.30 -13.92
C GLN A 143 13.23 -28.87 -12.55
N GLY A 144 12.43 -28.17 -11.76
CA GLY A 144 11.90 -28.69 -10.49
C GLY A 144 10.87 -29.80 -10.70
N LEU A 145 9.88 -29.52 -11.55
CA LEU A 145 8.76 -30.34 -12.02
C LEU A 145 7.56 -30.44 -11.09
N ASN A 146 7.63 -31.10 -9.93
CA ASN A 146 6.47 -31.24 -9.04
C ASN A 146 6.88 -30.94 -7.60
N ASP A 147 5.93 -30.43 -6.82
CA ASP A 147 6.14 -29.97 -5.44
C ASP A 147 6.97 -28.68 -5.42
N ASN A 148 7.39 -28.18 -4.26
CA ASN A 148 7.92 -26.81 -4.15
C ASN A 148 9.45 -26.83 -4.15
N ASP A 149 10.05 -26.29 -5.19
CA ASP A 149 11.49 -26.39 -5.44
C ASP A 149 12.21 -25.05 -5.24
N ILE A 150 13.51 -25.10 -4.94
CA ILE A 150 14.41 -23.93 -4.91
C ILE A 150 15.47 -24.12 -5.99
N LEU A 151 15.48 -23.23 -6.99
CA LEU A 151 16.30 -23.36 -8.18
C LEU A 151 17.25 -22.17 -8.33
N ASN A 152 18.54 -22.45 -8.44
CA ASN A 152 19.59 -21.48 -8.74
C ASN A 152 20.38 -21.93 -9.98
N GLY A 153 20.42 -21.09 -11.00
CA GLY A 153 21.19 -21.35 -12.22
C GLY A 153 22.69 -21.38 -11.94
N GLY A 154 23.15 -20.39 -11.19
CA GLY A 154 24.56 -20.09 -11.04
C GLY A 154 24.99 -19.11 -12.12
N ALA A 155 26.21 -19.27 -12.62
CA ALA A 155 26.78 -18.30 -13.55
C ALA A 155 26.60 -18.74 -14.99
N ASP A 156 26.52 -17.76 -15.90
CA ASP A 156 26.22 -17.90 -17.32
C ASP A 156 24.71 -17.96 -17.60
N ALA A 157 24.25 -18.45 -18.76
CA ALA A 157 22.86 -18.26 -19.16
C ALA A 157 22.04 -19.53 -18.93
N ASP A 158 21.25 -19.54 -17.86
CA ASP A 158 20.49 -20.71 -17.44
C ASP A 158 19.01 -20.64 -17.82
N TRP A 159 18.37 -21.81 -17.83
CA TRP A 159 16.91 -21.92 -17.89
C TRP A 159 16.41 -22.61 -16.62
N LEU A 160 15.70 -21.85 -15.79
CA LEU A 160 15.09 -22.33 -14.57
C LEU A 160 13.59 -22.49 -14.82
N GLN A 161 13.09 -23.72 -14.64
CA GLN A 161 11.67 -24.05 -14.74
C GLN A 161 11.20 -24.69 -13.43
N GLY A 162 10.35 -23.99 -12.68
CA GLY A 162 9.74 -24.47 -11.42
C GLY A 162 8.89 -25.71 -11.67
N GLY A 163 7.74 -25.57 -12.30
CA GLY A 163 6.87 -26.70 -12.66
C GLY A 163 5.52 -26.60 -11.99
N ASN A 164 5.08 -27.64 -11.27
CA ASN A 164 3.88 -27.58 -10.43
C ASN A 164 4.31 -27.44 -8.99
N GLY A 165 3.92 -26.37 -8.31
CA GLY A 165 4.42 -26.12 -6.96
C GLY A 165 4.43 -24.64 -6.69
N ASN A 166 4.78 -24.25 -5.48
CA ASN A 166 5.12 -22.86 -5.21
C ASN A 166 6.65 -22.78 -5.14
N ASP A 167 7.26 -22.58 -6.30
CA ASP A 167 8.70 -22.66 -6.48
C ASP A 167 9.40 -21.34 -6.15
N VAL A 168 10.68 -21.41 -5.80
CA VAL A 168 11.56 -20.25 -5.61
C VAL A 168 12.70 -20.33 -6.62
N LEU A 169 12.77 -19.35 -7.50
CA LEU A 169 13.84 -19.19 -8.46
C LEU A 169 14.78 -18.09 -7.96
N GLU A 170 16.08 -18.29 -8.09
CA GLU A 170 17.10 -17.36 -7.61
C GLU A 170 17.79 -16.68 -8.80
N PHE A 171 17.85 -15.35 -8.76
CA PHE A 171 18.60 -14.54 -9.71
C PHE A 171 20.09 -14.60 -9.40
N TYR A 172 20.91 -14.77 -10.43
CA TYR A 172 22.37 -14.66 -10.30
C TYR A 172 22.92 -13.44 -11.05
N ALA A 173 23.88 -12.75 -10.43
CA ALA A 173 24.51 -11.57 -11.01
C ALA A 173 25.67 -11.95 -11.97
N ASP A 174 25.34 -12.32 -13.21
CA ASP A 174 26.34 -12.72 -14.22
C ASP A 174 27.23 -11.59 -14.69
N ALA A 175 26.65 -10.40 -14.78
CA ALA A 175 27.29 -9.24 -15.34
C ALA A 175 26.76 -7.96 -14.71
N VAL A 176 27.34 -6.84 -15.15
CA VAL A 176 26.87 -5.50 -14.82
C VAL A 176 26.52 -4.78 -16.12
N TRP A 177 25.39 -4.08 -16.13
CA TRP A 177 24.96 -3.24 -17.24
C TRP A 177 25.97 -2.11 -17.49
N GLY A 178 26.36 -1.95 -18.76
CA GLY A 178 27.37 -0.98 -19.18
C GLY A 178 26.82 0.44 -19.33
N ALA A 179 27.73 1.39 -19.54
CA ALA A 179 27.37 2.81 -19.63
C ALA A 179 26.34 3.13 -20.72
N GLY A 180 25.30 3.88 -20.32
CA GLY A 180 24.17 4.26 -21.17
C GLY A 180 23.18 3.12 -21.48
N ALA A 181 23.23 2.02 -20.73
CA ALA A 181 22.15 1.03 -20.74
C ALA A 181 20.90 1.62 -20.07
N GLY A 182 19.73 1.29 -20.59
CA GLY A 182 18.47 1.76 -20.03
C GLY A 182 17.31 0.92 -20.52
N THR A 183 16.22 0.93 -19.76
CA THR A 183 14.96 0.28 -20.13
C THR A 183 13.84 1.31 -20.19
N VAL A 184 12.81 1.04 -20.98
CA VAL A 184 11.70 1.97 -21.23
C VAL A 184 10.43 1.38 -20.65
N ASN A 185 9.72 2.17 -19.84
CA ASN A 185 8.33 1.88 -19.53
C ASN A 185 7.52 2.08 -20.82
N VAL A 186 7.02 1.00 -21.44
CA VAL A 186 6.33 1.14 -22.74
C VAL A 186 4.97 1.84 -22.66
N ILE A 187 4.43 1.99 -21.44
CA ILE A 187 3.15 2.65 -21.16
C ILE A 187 3.36 4.16 -21.07
N THR A 188 4.28 4.60 -20.20
CA THR A 188 4.52 6.04 -19.93
C THR A 188 5.57 6.66 -20.86
N GLY A 189 6.47 5.84 -21.41
CA GLY A 189 7.65 6.28 -22.16
C GLY A 189 8.82 6.74 -21.29
N GLU A 190 8.71 6.60 -19.96
CA GLU A 190 9.80 6.86 -19.02
C GLU A 190 10.99 5.92 -19.27
N ILE A 191 12.20 6.41 -18.95
CA ILE A 191 13.45 5.65 -19.13
C ILE A 191 14.10 5.49 -17.76
N ALA A 192 14.34 4.24 -17.37
CA ALA A 192 15.15 3.89 -16.21
C ALA A 192 16.59 3.63 -16.67
N ASP A 193 17.55 4.16 -15.92
CA ASP A 193 18.97 3.90 -16.13
C ASP A 193 19.30 2.51 -15.57
N LEU A 194 20.02 1.72 -16.36
CA LEU A 194 20.50 0.42 -15.92
C LEU A 194 22.01 0.43 -15.64
N GLU A 195 22.74 1.50 -15.95
CA GLU A 195 24.19 1.54 -15.78
C GLU A 195 24.61 1.18 -14.34
N GLY A 196 25.45 0.16 -14.21
CA GLY A 196 25.99 -0.27 -12.92
C GLY A 196 25.14 -1.30 -12.18
N LEU A 197 23.92 -1.59 -12.64
CA LEU A 197 23.06 -2.61 -12.06
C LEU A 197 23.55 -4.00 -12.48
N ASN A 198 23.45 -4.95 -11.57
CA ASN A 198 23.63 -6.37 -11.80
C ASN A 198 22.62 -6.87 -12.84
N ARG A 199 23.07 -7.84 -13.61
CA ARG A 199 22.35 -8.37 -14.76
C ARG A 199 22.52 -9.87 -14.81
N SER A 200 21.40 -10.57 -14.69
CA SER A 200 21.29 -12.00 -14.95
C SER A 200 21.13 -12.27 -16.46
N PHE A 201 21.67 -13.40 -16.91
CA PHE A 201 21.48 -13.95 -18.24
C PHE A 201 20.41 -15.04 -18.29
N ASP A 202 19.83 -15.35 -17.14
CA ASP A 202 18.91 -16.45 -16.96
C ASP A 202 17.54 -16.18 -17.59
N THR A 203 16.76 -17.25 -17.67
CA THR A 203 15.35 -17.21 -18.00
C THR A 203 14.58 -17.99 -16.95
N PHE A 204 13.55 -17.34 -16.41
CA PHE A 204 12.76 -17.83 -15.28
C PHE A 204 11.35 -18.21 -15.76
N ASP A 205 10.93 -19.43 -15.46
CA ASP A 205 9.58 -19.95 -15.71
C ASP A 205 9.08 -20.62 -14.42
N GLY A 206 8.29 -19.92 -13.61
CA GLY A 206 7.80 -20.50 -12.35
C GLY A 206 6.86 -21.68 -12.61
N GLY A 207 5.98 -21.53 -13.59
CA GLY A 207 5.14 -22.61 -14.10
C GLY A 207 3.71 -22.51 -13.60
N ALA A 208 3.30 -23.41 -12.72
CA ALA A 208 1.95 -23.51 -12.22
C ALA A 208 1.91 -23.32 -10.71
N ASN A 209 0.98 -22.46 -10.30
CA ASN A 209 0.63 -22.04 -8.94
C ASN A 209 1.24 -20.67 -8.60
N ASN A 210 1.95 -20.53 -7.48
CA ASN A 210 2.41 -19.23 -7.00
C ASN A 210 3.90 -19.30 -6.71
N ASP A 211 4.66 -18.85 -7.68
CA ASP A 211 6.12 -18.97 -7.72
C ASP A 211 6.76 -17.62 -7.37
N ALA A 212 7.97 -17.69 -6.82
CA ALA A 212 8.74 -16.53 -6.40
C ALA A 212 10.06 -16.44 -7.16
N LEU A 213 10.49 -15.22 -7.49
CA LEU A 213 11.84 -14.90 -7.90
C LEU A 213 12.49 -14.03 -6.83
N THR A 214 13.65 -14.44 -6.33
CA THR A 214 14.45 -13.65 -5.38
C THR A 214 15.68 -13.11 -6.08
N MET A 215 15.84 -11.78 -6.03
CA MET A 215 16.98 -11.05 -6.55
C MET A 215 18.11 -10.99 -5.50
N THR A 216 19.24 -10.36 -5.82
CA THR A 216 20.38 -10.30 -4.92
C THR A 216 20.20 -9.21 -3.86
N GLY A 217 21.25 -8.91 -3.09
CA GLY A 217 21.25 -7.82 -2.11
C GLY A 217 22.00 -6.58 -2.58
N GLY A 218 22.24 -6.42 -3.88
CA GLY A 218 22.77 -5.19 -4.46
C GLY A 218 21.98 -4.78 -5.69
N ASP A 219 22.23 -3.57 -6.20
CA ASP A 219 21.48 -2.96 -7.32
C ASP A 219 21.30 -3.91 -8.51
N ASP A 220 20.09 -4.40 -8.74
CA ASP A 220 19.75 -5.43 -9.73
C ASP A 220 18.75 -4.93 -10.79
N ALA A 221 18.78 -5.54 -11.98
CA ALA A 221 17.87 -5.19 -13.06
C ALA A 221 17.20 -6.42 -13.68
N LEU A 222 15.88 -6.49 -13.58
CA LEU A 222 15.02 -7.48 -14.22
C LEU A 222 14.14 -6.80 -15.28
N VAL A 223 14.26 -7.24 -16.53
CA VAL A 223 13.50 -6.68 -17.65
C VAL A 223 12.81 -7.79 -18.43
N LEU A 224 11.48 -7.76 -18.51
CA LEU A 224 10.65 -8.80 -19.13
C LEU A 224 11.05 -9.10 -20.58
N ASP A 225 11.27 -8.04 -21.36
CA ASP A 225 11.72 -8.11 -22.76
C ASP A 225 13.14 -7.56 -22.88
N ASP A 226 14.12 -8.29 -22.36
CA ASP A 226 15.54 -8.02 -22.57
C ASP A 226 16.06 -8.79 -23.81
N PRO A 227 16.27 -8.12 -24.96
CA PRO A 227 16.85 -8.72 -26.15
C PRO A 227 18.39 -8.66 -26.19
N VAL A 228 19.03 -8.03 -25.21
CA VAL A 228 20.47 -7.74 -25.21
C VAL A 228 21.26 -8.79 -24.45
N SER A 229 20.77 -9.24 -23.30
CA SER A 229 21.45 -10.27 -22.51
C SER A 229 21.51 -11.60 -23.24
N ALA A 230 22.53 -12.41 -22.93
CA ALA A 230 22.58 -13.79 -23.43
C ALA A 230 21.33 -14.57 -22.97
N ARG A 231 20.96 -15.61 -23.71
CA ARG A 231 19.83 -16.50 -23.36
C ARG A 231 20.28 -17.94 -23.50
N HIS A 232 19.81 -18.78 -22.58
CA HIS A 232 19.93 -20.21 -22.74
C HIS A 232 19.27 -20.66 -24.07
N ALA A 233 19.93 -21.55 -24.81
CA ALA A 233 19.51 -21.91 -26.18
C ALA A 233 18.14 -22.60 -26.28
N SER A 234 17.64 -23.14 -25.16
CA SER A 234 16.34 -23.83 -25.09
C SER A 234 15.17 -22.88 -24.83
N THR A 235 15.44 -21.58 -24.63
CA THR A 235 14.43 -20.59 -24.27
C THR A 235 13.95 -19.78 -25.46
N SER A 236 12.71 -19.30 -25.38
CA SER A 236 12.14 -18.33 -26.33
C SER A 236 11.03 -17.55 -25.64
N GLY A 237 10.86 -16.27 -25.97
CA GLY A 237 9.81 -15.44 -25.39
C GLY A 237 10.34 -14.41 -24.40
N ALA A 238 9.54 -14.10 -23.38
CA ALA A 238 9.92 -13.22 -22.29
C ALA A 238 11.07 -13.81 -21.45
N ARG A 239 11.73 -12.98 -20.63
CA ARG A 239 12.77 -13.41 -19.67
C ARG A 239 12.20 -14.12 -18.45
N ILE A 240 11.03 -13.65 -18.04
CA ILE A 240 10.32 -14.14 -16.87
C ILE A 240 8.89 -14.43 -17.30
N VAL A 241 8.36 -15.58 -16.90
CA VAL A 241 6.98 -16.00 -17.14
C VAL A 241 6.48 -16.76 -15.91
N ALA A 242 5.20 -16.61 -15.60
CA ALA A 242 4.53 -17.36 -14.54
C ALA A 242 5.29 -17.34 -13.20
N VAL A 243 5.74 -16.15 -12.79
CA VAL A 243 6.26 -15.88 -11.45
C VAL A 243 5.38 -14.81 -10.83
N GLU A 244 4.69 -15.15 -9.75
CA GLU A 244 3.68 -14.29 -9.14
C GLU A 244 4.26 -13.36 -8.08
N VAL A 245 5.44 -13.67 -7.53
CA VAL A 245 6.12 -12.84 -6.53
C VAL A 245 7.55 -12.55 -6.96
N ILE A 246 7.94 -11.28 -6.95
CA ILE A 246 9.32 -10.85 -7.23
C ILE A 246 9.82 -10.05 -6.03
N ASP A 247 10.94 -10.45 -5.46
CA ASP A 247 11.62 -9.77 -4.36
C ASP A 247 12.95 -9.19 -4.88
N GLY A 248 13.02 -7.86 -4.98
CA GLY A 248 14.21 -7.10 -5.39
C GLY A 248 15.34 -7.17 -4.36
N GLY A 249 15.00 -7.34 -3.08
CA GLY A 249 15.96 -7.47 -2.00
C GLY A 249 16.47 -6.12 -1.50
N ALA A 250 17.75 -5.83 -1.70
CA ALA A 250 18.34 -4.57 -1.26
C ALA A 250 19.22 -4.03 -2.39
N GLY A 251 19.43 -2.72 -2.41
CA GLY A 251 20.03 -2.07 -3.57
C GLY A 251 18.99 -1.19 -4.27
N ASN A 252 19.44 -0.42 -5.25
CA ASN A 252 18.54 0.35 -6.11
C ASN A 252 18.17 -0.51 -7.31
N ASP A 253 16.99 -1.11 -7.27
CA ASP A 253 16.59 -2.15 -8.20
C ASP A 253 15.68 -1.59 -9.31
N VAL A 254 15.75 -2.20 -10.48
CA VAL A 254 14.87 -1.88 -11.62
C VAL A 254 14.15 -3.15 -12.07
N ILE A 255 12.85 -3.19 -11.83
CA ILE A 255 11.97 -4.27 -12.26
C ILE A 255 11.00 -3.70 -13.30
N ASN A 256 11.23 -4.04 -14.57
CA ASN A 256 10.38 -3.59 -15.68
C ASN A 256 9.68 -4.78 -16.36
N LEU A 257 8.39 -4.93 -16.05
CA LEU A 257 7.51 -5.93 -16.64
C LEU A 257 6.63 -5.38 -17.77
N THR A 258 6.85 -4.13 -18.16
CA THR A 258 6.20 -3.56 -19.35
C THR A 258 6.85 -4.10 -20.63
N SER A 259 6.06 -4.48 -21.62
CA SER A 259 6.58 -4.90 -22.93
C SER A 259 5.58 -4.61 -24.06
N ALA A 260 6.10 -4.26 -25.24
CA ALA A 260 5.31 -4.15 -26.46
C ALA A 260 5.04 -5.52 -27.12
N THR A 261 5.72 -6.57 -26.66
CA THR A 261 5.71 -7.91 -27.26
C THR A 261 5.00 -8.92 -26.37
N TYR A 262 5.28 -8.87 -25.07
CA TYR A 262 4.80 -9.82 -24.08
C TYR A 262 3.87 -9.13 -23.09
N ALA A 263 2.88 -9.85 -22.59
CA ALA A 263 2.09 -9.43 -21.45
C ALA A 263 2.55 -10.23 -20.24
N TYR A 264 2.65 -9.56 -19.10
CA TYR A 264 2.71 -10.19 -17.79
C TYR A 264 1.30 -10.20 -17.20
N GLY A 265 1.00 -11.15 -16.32
CA GLY A 265 -0.25 -11.15 -15.57
C GLY A 265 -0.04 -10.53 -14.18
N ASN A 266 -1.01 -10.78 -13.29
CA ASN A 266 -0.95 -10.34 -11.90
C ASN A 266 0.38 -10.72 -11.24
N VAL A 267 1.02 -9.75 -10.59
CA VAL A 267 2.28 -9.93 -9.88
C VAL A 267 2.30 -9.14 -8.58
N THR A 268 3.02 -9.66 -7.59
CA THR A 268 3.44 -8.91 -6.40
C THR A 268 4.93 -8.61 -6.52
N ILE A 269 5.30 -7.34 -6.42
CA ILE A 269 6.68 -6.88 -6.52
C ILE A 269 7.04 -6.16 -5.22
N TYR A 270 8.12 -6.61 -4.58
CA TYR A 270 8.76 -5.94 -3.46
C TYR A 270 10.07 -5.34 -3.95
N GLY A 271 10.24 -4.01 -3.89
CA GLY A 271 11.49 -3.32 -4.20
C GLY A 271 12.53 -3.61 -3.12
N GLY A 272 12.17 -3.32 -1.87
CA GLY A 272 12.94 -3.70 -0.71
C GLY A 272 13.65 -2.49 -0.11
N ALA A 273 14.99 -2.44 -0.16
CA ALA A 273 15.73 -1.31 0.40
C ALA A 273 16.65 -0.65 -0.61
N GLY A 274 16.31 0.56 -1.05
CA GLY A 274 17.06 1.39 -1.98
C GLY A 274 16.12 2.31 -2.73
N HIS A 275 16.58 2.92 -3.81
CA HIS A 275 15.76 3.77 -4.67
C HIS A 275 15.28 2.96 -5.88
N ASP A 276 14.12 2.34 -5.76
CA ASP A 276 13.67 1.31 -6.67
C ASP A 276 12.77 1.87 -7.79
N VAL A 277 12.80 1.21 -8.94
CA VAL A 277 11.91 1.49 -10.06
C VAL A 277 11.13 0.23 -10.40
N LEU A 278 9.85 0.24 -10.04
CA LEU A 278 8.95 -0.89 -10.17
C LEU A 278 7.86 -0.55 -11.19
N TRP A 279 7.94 -1.16 -12.37
CA TRP A 279 6.93 -1.01 -13.41
C TRP A 279 6.32 -2.36 -13.72
N SER A 280 5.08 -2.57 -13.27
CA SER A 280 4.31 -3.73 -13.64
C SER A 280 3.61 -3.53 -14.99
N GLY A 281 2.76 -4.48 -15.37
CA GLY A 281 2.30 -4.64 -16.75
C GLY A 281 0.79 -4.57 -16.86
N ALA A 282 0.20 -5.69 -17.27
CA ALA A 282 -1.24 -5.86 -17.21
C ALA A 282 -1.55 -6.84 -16.06
N GLY A 283 -2.73 -6.74 -15.49
CA GLY A 283 -3.12 -7.60 -14.36
C GLY A 283 -3.50 -6.77 -13.15
N HIS A 284 -3.90 -7.42 -12.07
CA HIS A 284 -4.13 -6.74 -10.79
C HIS A 284 -2.90 -6.96 -9.93
N ASP A 285 -2.06 -5.94 -9.87
CA ASP A 285 -0.70 -6.00 -9.36
C ASP A 285 -0.61 -5.42 -7.94
N VAL A 286 0.40 -5.85 -7.18
CA VAL A 286 0.72 -5.31 -5.86
C VAL A 286 2.18 -4.88 -5.87
N LEU A 287 2.46 -3.59 -5.70
CA LEU A 287 3.80 -3.03 -5.72
C LEU A 287 4.08 -2.40 -4.35
N ASP A 288 5.20 -2.77 -3.74
CA ASP A 288 5.69 -2.18 -2.50
C ASP A 288 7.15 -1.74 -2.71
N GLY A 289 7.40 -0.43 -2.68
CA GLY A 289 8.72 0.17 -2.87
C GLY A 289 9.65 -0.20 -1.71
N GLY A 290 9.19 0.02 -0.49
CA GLY A 290 9.88 -0.40 0.72
C GLY A 290 10.61 0.77 1.38
N ILE A 291 11.94 0.76 1.39
CA ILE A 291 12.75 1.82 2.01
C ILE A 291 13.54 2.56 0.95
N GLY A 292 13.24 3.83 0.72
CA GLY A 292 13.99 4.76 -0.12
C GLY A 292 13.04 5.62 -0.93
N ASP A 293 13.58 6.35 -1.92
CA ASP A 293 12.76 7.19 -2.79
C ASP A 293 12.44 6.40 -4.07
N ASP A 294 11.23 5.85 -4.15
CA ASP A 294 10.85 4.83 -5.12
C ASP A 294 9.96 5.38 -6.26
N ARG A 295 9.91 4.67 -7.38
CA ARG A 295 9.02 4.95 -8.52
C ARG A 295 8.22 3.72 -8.89
N LEU A 296 6.92 3.77 -8.68
CA LEU A 296 5.99 2.67 -8.89
C LEU A 296 4.99 3.02 -10.01
N HIS A 297 4.78 2.10 -10.94
CA HIS A 297 3.72 2.19 -11.96
C HIS A 297 2.96 0.87 -12.10
N GLY A 298 1.65 0.87 -11.81
CA GLY A 298 0.77 -0.31 -11.79
C GLY A 298 0.40 -0.84 -13.18
N GLY A 299 0.20 0.06 -14.15
CA GLY A 299 -0.05 -0.31 -15.53
C GLY A 299 -1.54 -0.48 -15.83
N GLU A 300 -1.95 -1.60 -16.43
CA GLU A 300 -3.38 -1.89 -16.70
C GLU A 300 -3.92 -2.86 -15.64
N GLY A 301 -4.89 -2.47 -14.84
CA GLY A 301 -5.14 -3.23 -13.63
C GLY A 301 -6.21 -2.74 -12.68
N HIS A 302 -6.07 -3.20 -11.44
CA HIS A 302 -6.76 -2.73 -10.24
C HIS A 302 -5.69 -2.93 -9.18
N ASP A 303 -4.75 -2.01 -9.17
CA ASP A 303 -3.44 -2.24 -8.60
C ASP A 303 -3.36 -1.67 -7.19
N ILE A 304 -2.50 -2.25 -6.36
CA ILE A 304 -2.23 -1.76 -5.00
C ILE A 304 -0.79 -1.30 -4.95
N LEU A 305 -0.56 -0.01 -4.77
CA LEU A 305 0.78 0.58 -4.73
C LEU A 305 1.07 1.15 -3.35
N SER A 306 2.21 0.79 -2.76
CA SER A 306 2.75 1.33 -1.51
C SER A 306 4.16 1.83 -1.78
N GLY A 307 4.43 3.11 -1.57
CA GLY A 307 5.80 3.64 -1.68
C GLY A 307 6.68 3.13 -0.55
N GLY A 308 6.14 3.14 0.67
CA GLY A 308 6.90 2.80 1.86
C GLY A 308 7.58 4.04 2.43
N THR A 309 8.78 3.91 2.99
CA THR A 309 9.45 5.04 3.64
C THR A 309 10.32 5.81 2.65
N GLY A 310 10.08 7.11 2.46
CA GLY A 310 10.92 7.95 1.62
C GLY A 310 10.10 9.01 0.91
N THR A 311 10.58 9.49 -0.23
CA THR A 311 9.82 10.37 -1.13
C THR A 311 9.51 9.65 -2.42
N ASP A 312 8.29 9.15 -2.52
CA ASP A 312 7.91 8.17 -3.54
C ASP A 312 7.05 8.79 -4.66
N GLN A 313 7.04 8.11 -5.80
CA GLN A 313 6.16 8.43 -6.93
C GLN A 313 5.34 7.19 -7.27
N LEU A 314 4.04 7.26 -7.05
CA LEU A 314 3.11 6.17 -7.33
C LEU A 314 2.17 6.59 -8.44
N ASP A 315 2.06 5.76 -9.48
CA ASP A 315 1.13 5.94 -10.60
C ASP A 315 0.35 4.63 -10.83
N GLY A 316 -0.95 4.61 -10.51
CA GLY A 316 -1.82 3.44 -10.65
C GLY A 316 -1.94 3.01 -12.11
N GLY A 317 -2.21 3.96 -12.99
CA GLY A 317 -2.26 3.75 -14.43
C GLY A 317 -3.70 3.67 -14.94
N ILE A 318 -4.10 2.55 -15.51
CA ILE A 318 -5.45 2.32 -16.03
C ILE A 318 -6.11 1.28 -15.16
N GLY A 319 -7.24 1.62 -14.54
CA GLY A 319 -7.84 0.73 -13.57
C GLY A 319 -8.52 1.51 -12.47
N ASP A 320 -9.25 0.81 -11.61
CA ASP A 320 -9.62 1.37 -10.30
C ASP A 320 -8.55 0.92 -9.30
N ASP A 321 -7.59 1.79 -9.02
CA ASP A 321 -6.37 1.47 -8.28
C ASP A 321 -6.46 1.93 -6.81
N THR A 322 -5.61 1.36 -5.95
CA THR A 322 -5.45 1.73 -4.54
C THR A 322 -4.02 2.16 -4.29
N LEU A 323 -3.82 3.44 -3.99
CA LEU A 323 -2.55 3.99 -3.57
C LEU A 323 -2.52 4.08 -2.06
N VAL A 324 -1.53 3.47 -1.44
CA VAL A 324 -1.36 3.39 0.00
C VAL A 324 -0.42 4.49 0.44
N PHE A 325 -0.89 5.28 1.40
CA PHE A 325 -0.13 6.28 2.11
C PHE A 325 0.78 5.61 3.14
N SER A 326 2.03 6.03 3.21
CA SER A 326 3.01 5.52 4.18
C SER A 326 3.39 6.59 5.20
N VAL A 327 3.44 6.17 6.47
CA VAL A 327 3.38 7.06 7.66
C VAL A 327 4.72 7.73 8.01
N ASP A 328 5.71 7.75 7.11
CA ASP A 328 7.03 8.33 7.41
C ASP A 328 7.12 9.85 7.17
N ASP A 329 6.04 10.43 6.65
CA ASP A 329 5.93 11.84 6.35
C ASP A 329 5.71 12.73 7.58
N VAL A 330 5.90 12.27 8.81
CA VAL A 330 5.57 13.05 9.99
C VAL A 330 6.54 14.22 10.20
N ASP A 331 6.09 15.47 10.09
CA ASP A 331 6.85 16.58 10.67
C ASP A 331 7.01 16.30 12.18
N GLY A 332 8.08 16.76 12.80
CA GLY A 332 8.36 16.48 14.22
C GLY A 332 7.27 16.93 15.23
N THR A 333 6.08 17.35 14.78
CA THR A 333 4.88 17.61 15.57
C THR A 333 3.88 16.45 15.61
N GLY A 334 4.09 15.37 14.86
CA GLY A 334 3.14 14.25 14.81
C GLY A 334 2.14 14.34 13.65
N ARG A 335 2.33 15.27 12.70
CA ARG A 335 1.51 15.43 11.49
C ARG A 335 2.26 14.91 10.26
N GLY A 336 1.71 13.92 9.55
CA GLY A 336 2.17 13.54 8.21
C GLY A 336 2.10 14.72 7.24
N VAL A 337 3.20 15.14 6.62
CA VAL A 337 3.35 16.13 5.55
C VAL A 337 4.01 15.44 4.37
N THR A 338 3.23 15.14 3.34
CA THR A 338 3.70 14.23 2.29
C THR A 338 4.64 14.88 1.29
N PHE A 339 5.78 14.23 1.02
CA PHE A 339 6.60 14.55 -0.15
C PHE A 339 6.27 13.65 -1.35
N ASP A 340 5.55 12.56 -1.12
CA ASP A 340 5.14 11.63 -2.17
C ASP A 340 4.21 12.27 -3.21
N THR A 341 4.24 11.70 -4.40
CA THR A 341 3.30 12.01 -5.48
C THR A 341 2.43 10.80 -5.78
N TYR A 342 1.12 10.98 -5.74
CA TYR A 342 0.11 9.96 -5.99
C TYR A 342 -0.67 10.27 -7.28
N VAL A 343 -0.61 9.39 -8.26
CA VAL A 343 -1.37 9.51 -9.52
C VAL A 343 -2.25 8.28 -9.65
N GLY A 344 -3.57 8.39 -9.55
CA GLY A 344 -4.45 7.24 -9.77
C GLY A 344 -4.53 6.87 -11.25
N GLY A 345 -4.70 7.88 -12.09
CA GLY A 345 -4.68 7.71 -13.54
C GLY A 345 -6.08 7.64 -14.10
N ALA A 346 -6.43 6.53 -14.75
CA ALA A 346 -7.69 6.36 -15.44
C ALA A 346 -8.55 5.27 -14.79
N GLY A 347 -9.44 5.68 -13.90
CA GLY A 347 -10.56 4.89 -13.41
C GLY A 347 -11.22 5.59 -12.25
N THR A 348 -11.60 4.85 -11.22
CA THR A 348 -12.00 5.39 -9.92
C THR A 348 -10.98 4.95 -8.87
N ASP A 349 -10.03 5.82 -8.59
CA ASP A 349 -8.85 5.49 -7.82
C ASP A 349 -9.00 5.91 -6.36
N THR A 350 -8.41 5.12 -5.46
CA THR A 350 -8.50 5.28 -4.01
C THR A 350 -7.14 5.59 -3.41
N LEU A 351 -7.03 6.66 -2.63
CA LEU A 351 -5.93 6.88 -1.70
C LEU A 351 -6.33 6.36 -0.31
N LEU A 352 -5.54 5.45 0.26
CA LEU A 352 -5.76 4.86 1.58
C LEU A 352 -4.72 5.39 2.56
N MET A 353 -5.14 6.13 3.59
CA MET A 353 -4.23 6.79 4.54
C MET A 353 -3.84 5.91 5.74
N GLY A 354 -4.76 5.06 6.19
CA GLY A 354 -4.47 3.99 7.13
C GLY A 354 -4.80 4.36 8.58
N ALA A 355 -3.80 4.35 9.46
CA ALA A 355 -3.99 4.63 10.87
C ALA A 355 -2.91 5.59 11.38
N GLY A 356 -3.30 6.56 12.20
CA GLY A 356 -2.46 7.67 12.60
C GLY A 356 -3.22 8.99 12.44
N ASP A 357 -2.76 10.05 13.10
CA ASP A 357 -3.31 11.38 12.85
C ASP A 357 -2.64 11.95 11.58
N ASP A 358 -3.31 11.85 10.44
CA ASP A 358 -2.71 12.14 9.14
C ASP A 358 -3.06 13.55 8.67
N ALA A 359 -2.08 14.33 8.22
CA ALA A 359 -2.30 15.72 7.80
C ALA A 359 -2.03 15.95 6.32
N PHE A 360 -2.97 15.49 5.50
CA PHE A 360 -2.85 15.68 4.06
C PHE A 360 -3.24 17.11 3.62
N ALA A 361 -2.25 17.93 3.27
CA ALA A 361 -2.44 19.26 2.67
C ALA A 361 -2.00 19.28 1.19
N PHE A 362 -2.96 19.37 0.28
CA PHE A 362 -2.70 19.38 -1.17
C PHE A 362 -2.30 20.79 -1.64
N ASP A 363 -1.13 20.94 -2.27
CA ASP A 363 -0.70 22.17 -2.96
C ASP A 363 -0.98 22.14 -4.48
N GLY A 364 -1.54 21.03 -4.98
CA GLY A 364 -1.93 20.81 -6.36
C GLY A 364 -0.91 20.08 -7.24
N THR A 365 0.26 19.64 -6.72
CA THR A 365 1.21 18.83 -7.50
C THR A 365 1.29 17.35 -7.13
N ASN A 366 0.86 16.99 -5.91
CA ASN A 366 1.16 15.68 -5.32
C ASN A 366 0.01 14.66 -5.39
N LEU A 367 -1.13 15.01 -5.97
CA LEU A 367 -2.24 14.09 -6.23
C LEU A 367 -2.84 14.37 -7.61
N ASN A 368 -3.10 13.33 -8.41
CA ASN A 368 -3.77 13.48 -9.70
C ASN A 368 -4.64 12.26 -10.00
N GLY A 369 -5.87 12.47 -10.47
CA GLY A 369 -6.77 11.37 -10.86
C GLY A 369 -7.05 10.40 -9.70
N VAL A 370 -7.31 10.91 -8.50
CA VAL A 370 -7.80 10.12 -7.37
C VAL A 370 -9.17 10.65 -6.99
N GLU A 371 -10.16 9.76 -6.95
CA GLU A 371 -11.56 10.09 -6.73
C GLU A 371 -12.03 9.73 -5.32
N ILE A 372 -11.35 8.81 -4.64
CA ILE A 372 -11.71 8.34 -3.31
C ILE A 372 -10.53 8.54 -2.35
N ILE A 373 -10.78 9.11 -1.19
CA ILE A 373 -9.81 9.19 -0.09
C ILE A 373 -10.44 8.48 1.11
N ALA A 374 -9.74 7.49 1.64
CA ALA A 374 -10.12 6.76 2.84
C ALA A 374 -9.05 6.99 3.91
N ALA A 375 -9.35 7.83 4.91
CA ALA A 375 -8.37 8.30 5.87
C ALA A 375 -8.08 7.23 6.94
N GLY A 376 -9.12 6.76 7.63
CA GLY A 376 -9.07 5.52 8.40
C GLY A 376 -9.20 5.74 9.90
N LEU A 377 -8.15 5.50 10.69
CA LEU A 377 -8.18 5.71 12.15
C LEU A 377 -7.25 6.85 12.54
N GLY A 378 -7.73 7.87 13.24
CA GLY A 378 -6.94 8.98 13.77
C GLY A 378 -7.62 10.32 13.52
N HIS A 379 -7.03 11.40 14.00
CA HIS A 379 -7.53 12.76 13.79
C HIS A 379 -6.97 13.34 12.49
N ASP A 380 -7.69 13.16 11.39
CA ASP A 380 -7.19 13.40 10.06
C ASP A 380 -7.49 14.82 9.59
N HIS A 381 -6.55 15.43 8.86
CA HIS A 381 -6.68 16.79 8.34
C HIS A 381 -6.44 16.80 6.83
N ILE A 382 -7.53 16.68 6.07
CA ILE A 382 -7.58 16.60 4.61
C ILE A 382 -7.98 17.95 4.03
N ASN A 383 -7.14 18.54 3.16
CA ASN A 383 -7.41 19.85 2.56
C ASN A 383 -7.21 19.90 1.03
N LEU A 384 -8.30 19.77 0.29
CA LEU A 384 -8.41 19.74 -1.18
C LEU A 384 -8.72 21.11 -1.83
N ASP A 385 -8.74 22.21 -1.05
CA ASP A 385 -9.17 23.57 -1.45
C ASP A 385 -8.35 24.21 -2.59
N HIS A 386 -7.08 23.81 -2.76
CA HIS A 386 -6.20 24.41 -3.79
C HIS A 386 -6.29 23.75 -5.16
N ALA A 387 -7.12 22.72 -5.33
CA ALA A 387 -7.13 21.93 -6.53
C ALA A 387 -8.33 22.21 -7.41
N THR A 388 -8.18 23.16 -8.32
CA THR A 388 -9.09 23.35 -9.45
C THR A 388 -9.07 22.17 -10.46
N ALA A 389 -8.41 21.05 -10.11
CA ALA A 389 -8.16 19.89 -10.96
C ALA A 389 -8.84 18.59 -10.48
N TYR A 390 -9.31 18.54 -9.23
CA TYR A 390 -10.10 17.40 -8.77
C TYR A 390 -11.55 17.63 -9.16
N GLY A 391 -12.14 16.62 -9.80
CA GLY A 391 -13.56 16.61 -10.15
C GLY A 391 -14.39 16.37 -8.90
N ASN A 392 -15.34 15.46 -8.99
CA ASN A 392 -16.11 15.04 -7.82
C ASN A 392 -15.27 14.04 -7.01
N VAL A 393 -15.11 14.28 -5.72
CA VAL A 393 -14.34 13.43 -4.80
C VAL A 393 -15.25 12.82 -3.74
N THR A 394 -14.95 11.59 -3.34
CA THR A 394 -15.49 10.96 -2.13
C THR A 394 -14.41 10.92 -1.06
N VAL A 395 -14.69 11.47 0.12
CA VAL A 395 -13.82 11.39 1.28
C VAL A 395 -14.55 10.64 2.39
N ASP A 396 -13.92 9.59 2.90
CA ASP A 396 -14.29 8.88 4.12
C ASP A 396 -13.19 9.14 5.16
N ALA A 397 -13.48 9.99 6.15
CA ALA A 397 -12.51 10.39 7.16
C ALA A 397 -12.33 9.30 8.23
N GLY A 398 -13.35 8.48 8.48
CA GLY A 398 -13.21 7.26 9.26
C GLY A 398 -13.46 7.49 10.75
N ALA A 399 -12.46 7.30 11.61
CA ALA A 399 -12.64 7.41 13.06
C ALA A 399 -11.63 8.36 13.69
N GLY A 400 -12.11 9.39 14.35
CA GLY A 400 -11.34 10.45 14.98
C GLY A 400 -12.10 11.77 14.84
N ASP A 401 -11.57 12.84 15.44
CA ASP A 401 -12.13 14.18 15.23
C ASP A 401 -11.46 14.76 13.98
N ASP A 402 -12.12 14.66 12.83
CA ASP A 402 -11.50 14.92 11.54
C ASP A 402 -11.76 16.33 11.02
N TYR A 403 -10.87 16.82 10.16
CA TYR A 403 -11.01 18.07 9.42
C TYR A 403 -10.90 17.76 7.93
N VAL A 404 -12.00 17.92 7.20
CA VAL A 404 -12.04 17.71 5.75
C VAL A 404 -12.49 18.98 5.05
N ARG A 405 -11.68 19.46 4.12
CA ARG A 405 -12.07 20.50 3.16
C ARG A 405 -11.96 19.95 1.75
N ALA A 406 -13.09 19.87 1.07
CA ALA A 406 -13.24 19.25 -0.24
C ALA A 406 -12.84 20.19 -1.39
N SER A 407 -13.08 19.76 -2.63
CA SER A 407 -12.64 20.45 -3.84
C SER A 407 -13.70 21.46 -4.32
N SER A 408 -13.79 21.71 -5.63
CA SER A 408 -14.88 22.53 -6.21
C SER A 408 -15.90 21.69 -7.00
N GLY A 409 -15.82 20.35 -6.89
CA GLY A 409 -16.70 19.39 -7.54
C GLY A 409 -17.98 19.10 -6.74
N ASP A 410 -18.85 18.23 -7.25
CA ASP A 410 -19.99 17.72 -6.47
C ASP A 410 -19.51 16.57 -5.58
N ASP A 411 -19.13 16.88 -4.33
CA ASP A 411 -18.36 15.96 -3.47
C ASP A 411 -19.24 15.13 -2.51
N LEU A 412 -18.73 13.98 -2.05
CA LEU A 412 -19.31 13.17 -0.97
C LEU A 412 -18.35 13.12 0.21
N LEU A 413 -18.72 13.72 1.34
CA LEU A 413 -17.93 13.69 2.56
C LEU A 413 -18.64 12.86 3.63
N LEU A 414 -17.93 11.89 4.18
CA LEU A 414 -18.32 11.07 5.32
C LEU A 414 -17.31 11.37 6.45
N GLY A 415 -17.78 11.90 7.59
CA GLY A 415 -16.96 12.16 8.78
C GLY A 415 -16.64 10.85 9.48
N GLY A 416 -17.68 10.17 9.97
CA GLY A 416 -17.54 8.82 10.52
C GLY A 416 -17.74 8.85 12.03
N ASP A 417 -16.82 8.30 12.82
CA ASP A 417 -16.89 8.31 14.28
C ASP A 417 -16.02 9.45 14.86
N GLY A 418 -16.57 10.42 15.58
CA GLY A 418 -15.82 11.50 16.23
C GLY A 418 -16.44 12.89 15.98
N ASP A 419 -15.90 13.94 16.58
CA ASP A 419 -16.43 15.31 16.44
C ASP A 419 -15.80 15.99 15.20
N ASP A 420 -16.41 15.79 14.02
CA ASP A 420 -15.80 16.18 12.74
C ASP A 420 -16.09 17.62 12.29
N THR A 421 -15.23 18.16 11.43
CA THR A 421 -15.44 19.43 10.72
C THR A 421 -15.28 19.23 9.21
N LEU A 422 -16.39 19.29 8.46
CA LEU A 422 -16.44 18.98 7.03
C LEU A 422 -16.87 20.20 6.21
N PHE A 423 -16.12 20.54 5.16
CA PHE A 423 -16.39 21.64 4.22
C PHE A 423 -16.51 21.10 2.79
N GLY A 424 -17.72 21.12 2.21
CA GLY A 424 -17.99 20.74 0.82
C GLY A 424 -17.50 21.74 -0.24
N ASN A 425 -17.28 23.01 0.14
CA ASN A 425 -16.85 24.07 -0.78
C ASN A 425 -17.83 24.30 -1.95
N LEU A 426 -17.36 24.55 -3.18
CA LEU A 426 -18.24 24.83 -4.32
C LEU A 426 -18.73 23.51 -4.89
N GLY A 427 -20.02 23.40 -5.24
CA GLY A 427 -20.56 22.15 -5.79
C GLY A 427 -21.89 21.78 -5.17
N ASN A 428 -22.51 20.70 -5.66
CA ASN A 428 -23.69 20.08 -5.03
C ASN A 428 -23.24 18.92 -4.15
N ASP A 429 -22.76 19.26 -2.97
CA ASP A 429 -22.15 18.27 -2.09
C ASP A 429 -23.18 17.48 -1.28
N ARG A 430 -22.77 16.26 -0.91
CA ARG A 430 -23.37 15.49 0.16
C ARG A 430 -22.37 15.39 1.31
N VAL A 431 -22.74 15.94 2.44
CA VAL A 431 -21.90 15.94 3.65
C VAL A 431 -22.65 15.22 4.77
N GLU A 432 -22.04 14.17 5.33
CA GLU A 432 -22.58 13.33 6.40
C GLU A 432 -21.55 13.24 7.52
N GLY A 433 -21.83 13.83 8.69
CA GLY A 433 -20.88 13.83 9.81
C GLY A 433 -20.75 12.49 10.50
N GLY A 434 -21.84 11.71 10.60
CA GLY A 434 -21.79 10.40 11.24
C GLY A 434 -22.09 10.49 12.74
N ALA A 435 -21.23 9.87 13.57
CA ALA A 435 -21.39 9.72 15.00
C ALA A 435 -20.49 10.69 15.76
N GLY A 436 -21.05 11.79 16.24
CA GLY A 436 -20.34 12.76 17.06
C GLY A 436 -21.08 14.09 17.08
N ASN A 437 -20.38 15.15 17.48
CA ASN A 437 -20.85 16.53 17.40
C ASN A 437 -20.19 17.23 16.21
N ASP A 438 -20.76 17.04 15.04
CA ASP A 438 -20.11 17.44 13.78
C ASP A 438 -20.45 18.88 13.39
N ILE A 439 -19.52 19.51 12.66
CA ILE A 439 -19.67 20.82 12.05
C ILE A 439 -19.62 20.64 10.53
N LEU A 440 -20.78 20.81 9.87
CA LEU A 440 -20.92 20.55 8.43
C LEU A 440 -21.20 21.84 7.67
N TYR A 441 -20.36 22.14 6.68
CA TYR A 441 -20.51 23.25 5.73
C TYR A 441 -20.66 22.69 4.32
N GLY A 442 -21.80 22.94 3.67
CA GLY A 442 -22.00 22.55 2.26
C GLY A 442 -21.61 23.61 1.22
N GLY A 443 -20.89 24.65 1.66
CA GLY A 443 -20.35 25.76 0.86
C GLY A 443 -21.33 26.63 0.05
N ASP A 444 -20.79 27.49 -0.82
CA ASP A 444 -21.49 28.57 -1.51
C ASP A 444 -21.90 28.15 -2.95
N GLU A 445 -23.19 28.26 -3.27
CA GLU A 445 -23.84 28.11 -4.60
C GLU A 445 -24.53 26.77 -4.97
N GLY A 446 -24.49 25.72 -4.15
CA GLY A 446 -25.18 24.44 -4.41
C GLY A 446 -26.20 24.04 -3.34
N SER A 447 -27.25 23.30 -3.73
CA SER A 447 -28.27 22.82 -2.80
C SER A 447 -27.75 21.60 -2.04
N VAL A 448 -27.37 21.75 -0.76
CA VAL A 448 -27.12 20.62 0.13
C VAL A 448 -28.34 19.70 0.15
N THR A 449 -28.21 18.50 -0.43
CA THR A 449 -29.39 17.66 -0.70
C THR A 449 -29.86 16.91 0.55
N THR A 450 -28.98 16.68 1.53
CA THR A 450 -29.33 16.10 2.84
C THR A 450 -28.22 16.39 3.87
N LEU A 451 -28.52 17.18 4.91
CA LEU A 451 -27.81 17.08 6.20
C LEU A 451 -28.53 15.99 7.02
N THR A 452 -27.87 14.86 7.28
CA THR A 452 -28.38 13.88 8.26
C THR A 452 -27.53 13.98 9.52
N HIS A 453 -28.00 14.75 10.49
CA HIS A 453 -27.41 14.76 11.83
C HIS A 453 -28.13 13.68 12.66
N GLN A 454 -27.48 12.56 12.96
CA GLN A 454 -28.03 11.55 13.87
C GLN A 454 -27.55 11.80 15.29
N PHE A 455 -28.28 12.66 16.01
CA PHE A 455 -28.07 12.80 17.45
C PHE A 455 -28.44 11.49 18.19
N ASN A 456 -27.44 10.67 18.52
CA ASN A 456 -27.64 9.50 19.37
C ASN A 456 -27.11 9.76 20.79
N GLY A 457 -27.59 10.84 21.41
CA GLY A 457 -27.21 11.22 22.76
C GLY A 457 -27.64 12.65 23.06
N ALA A 458 -27.95 12.95 24.33
CA ALA A 458 -28.30 14.30 24.74
C ALA A 458 -27.08 15.22 24.54
N VAL A 459 -27.12 16.04 23.48
CA VAL A 459 -26.09 17.03 23.19
C VAL A 459 -26.05 18.09 24.29
N ALA A 460 -24.94 18.14 24.99
CA ALA A 460 -24.55 19.25 25.84
C ALA A 460 -23.66 20.17 25.01
N PHE A 461 -24.22 21.30 24.56
CA PHE A 461 -23.43 22.34 23.90
C PHE A 461 -22.37 22.90 24.87
N PRO A 462 -21.08 22.99 24.49
CA PRO A 462 -20.15 23.84 25.21
C PRO A 462 -20.66 25.29 25.13
N THR A 463 -20.62 25.98 26.26
CA THR A 463 -21.12 27.35 26.37
C THR A 463 -20.30 28.29 25.47
N LEU A 464 -21.03 29.11 24.72
CA LEU A 464 -20.67 30.12 23.72
C LEU A 464 -19.72 31.25 24.22
N THR A 465 -18.64 30.94 24.94
CA THR A 465 -17.76 31.93 25.58
C THR A 465 -16.41 32.13 24.84
N GLU A 466 -16.17 31.43 23.74
CA GLU A 466 -14.92 31.56 22.96
C GLU A 466 -15.10 32.00 21.50
N LEU A 467 -16.24 32.61 21.13
CA LEU A 467 -16.32 33.40 19.89
C LEU A 467 -16.01 34.88 20.17
N GLN A 468 -14.73 35.25 20.11
CA GLN A 468 -14.36 36.65 19.85
C GLN A 468 -14.43 36.89 18.34
N ALA A 469 -14.91 38.08 17.95
CA ALA A 469 -14.96 38.52 16.56
C ALA A 469 -13.60 38.32 15.88
N LEU A 470 -13.62 37.71 14.70
CA LEU A 470 -12.45 37.53 13.85
C LEU A 470 -11.75 38.89 13.66
N SER A 471 -10.43 38.88 13.80
CA SER A 471 -9.58 40.03 13.60
C SER A 471 -9.56 40.45 12.13
N GLN A 472 -9.15 41.69 11.87
CA GLN A 472 -9.01 42.26 10.53
C GLN A 472 -8.04 41.46 9.61
N ALA A 473 -7.19 40.61 10.19
CA ALA A 473 -6.32 39.71 9.44
C ALA A 473 -7.05 38.42 8.98
N GLU A 474 -8.07 38.01 9.72
CA GLU A 474 -8.85 36.79 9.44
C GLU A 474 -9.98 37.05 8.44
N GLU A 475 -10.61 38.24 8.45
CA GLU A 475 -11.57 38.65 7.40
C GLU A 475 -10.89 38.74 6.02
N ALA A 476 -9.64 39.21 5.99
CA ALA A 476 -8.84 39.33 4.77
C ALA A 476 -8.38 37.96 4.22
N ALA A 477 -8.18 36.97 5.10
CA ALA A 477 -7.85 35.60 4.70
C ALA A 477 -9.05 34.86 4.07
N LEU A 478 -10.28 35.33 4.36
CA LEU A 478 -11.54 34.82 3.81
C LEU A 478 -12.01 35.59 2.56
N GLY A 479 -11.21 36.54 2.04
CA GLY A 479 -11.56 37.33 0.85
C GLY A 479 -12.71 38.33 1.05
N LEU A 480 -13.14 38.58 2.28
CA LEU A 480 -14.21 39.52 2.63
C LEU A 480 -13.63 40.94 2.79
N ALA A 481 -14.39 41.97 2.42
CA ALA A 481 -13.98 43.36 2.65
C ALA A 481 -14.13 43.74 4.14
N ASP A 482 -13.27 44.63 4.64
CA ASP A 482 -13.26 45.10 6.03
C ASP A 482 -14.65 45.59 6.47
N GLY A 483 -15.26 44.89 7.41
CA GLY A 483 -16.61 45.18 7.93
C GLY A 483 -17.79 44.61 7.14
N ASP A 484 -17.57 43.75 6.14
CA ASP A 484 -18.66 43.00 5.47
C ASP A 484 -19.18 41.82 6.30
N LEU A 485 -18.45 41.39 7.34
CA LEU A 485 -18.99 40.47 8.34
C LEU A 485 -19.75 41.26 9.42
N SER A 486 -21.07 41.36 9.24
CA SER A 486 -21.96 41.86 10.29
C SER A 486 -22.80 40.71 10.84
N VAL A 487 -22.48 40.25 12.06
CA VAL A 487 -23.37 39.34 12.77
C VAL A 487 -24.45 40.18 13.47
N ALA A 488 -25.54 40.39 12.75
CA ALA A 488 -26.73 41.04 13.29
C ALA A 488 -27.51 40.02 14.13
N TYR A 489 -27.25 39.99 15.43
CA TYR A 489 -28.13 39.30 16.36
C TYR A 489 -29.43 40.09 16.50
N THR A 490 -30.56 39.46 16.20
CA THR A 490 -31.89 40.02 16.52
C THR A 490 -32.56 39.11 17.53
N THR A 491 -32.58 39.55 18.79
CA THR A 491 -33.39 38.89 19.82
C THR A 491 -34.83 39.36 19.64
N THR A 492 -35.72 38.49 19.19
CA THR A 492 -37.16 38.80 19.11
C THR A 492 -37.89 38.20 20.30
N ALA A 493 -38.69 39.02 20.99
CA ALA A 493 -39.62 38.55 21.99
C ALA A 493 -41.04 38.58 21.42
N THR A 494 -41.72 37.45 21.48
CA THR A 494 -43.10 37.31 21.03
C THR A 494 -44.07 37.56 22.18
N ILE A 495 -44.87 38.63 22.08
CA ILE A 495 -45.76 39.10 23.14
C ILE A 495 -47.22 38.83 22.76
N LYS A 496 -47.93 38.09 23.62
CA LYS A 496 -49.36 37.82 23.47
C LYS A 496 -50.15 38.32 24.68
N PHE A 497 -51.12 39.20 24.43
CA PHE A 497 -52.06 39.66 25.47
C PHE A 497 -53.20 38.62 25.62
N VAL A 498 -53.13 37.79 26.66
CA VAL A 498 -54.02 36.62 26.81
C VAL A 498 -55.40 36.93 27.41
N GLU A 499 -55.55 38.00 28.18
CA GLU A 499 -56.81 38.39 28.83
C GLU A 499 -57.18 39.85 28.57
N SER A 500 -58.48 40.16 28.58
CA SER A 500 -59.01 41.50 28.27
C SER A 500 -58.58 42.58 29.25
N GLY A 501 -58.23 42.22 30.49
CA GLY A 501 -57.69 43.13 31.50
C GLY A 501 -56.21 43.46 31.32
N ALA A 502 -55.43 42.58 30.66
CA ALA A 502 -53.99 42.71 30.56
C ALA A 502 -53.54 43.92 29.72
N GLY A 503 -54.37 44.33 28.76
CA GLY A 503 -54.11 45.43 27.84
C GLY A 503 -55.09 46.58 27.97
N TYR A 504 -55.60 46.92 29.17
CA TYR A 504 -56.50 48.07 29.33
C TYR A 504 -55.75 49.29 29.88
N LYS A 505 -55.26 50.16 28.99
CA LYS A 505 -54.46 51.36 29.32
C LYS A 505 -53.20 51.04 30.13
N ASN A 506 -52.55 49.92 29.87
CA ASN A 506 -51.21 49.70 30.38
C ASN A 506 -50.22 50.00 29.29
N SER A 507 -49.02 50.38 29.69
CA SER A 507 -47.90 50.51 28.79
C SER A 507 -46.87 49.43 29.14
N LEU A 508 -46.35 48.73 28.13
CA LEU A 508 -45.37 47.66 28.27
C LEU A 508 -44.05 48.16 27.72
N GLY A 509 -42.99 48.07 28.52
CA GLY A 509 -41.63 48.38 28.12
C GLY A 509 -40.67 47.25 28.45
N TYR A 510 -39.46 47.38 27.92
CA TYR A 510 -38.35 46.47 28.19
C TYR A 510 -37.08 47.26 28.50
N TYR A 511 -36.11 46.58 29.08
CA TYR A 511 -34.75 47.08 29.29
C TYR A 511 -33.78 45.91 29.24
N ASN A 512 -32.51 46.16 28.91
CA ASN A 512 -31.45 45.17 29.06
C ASN A 512 -30.74 45.37 30.41
N ILE A 513 -30.17 44.30 30.93
CA ILE A 513 -29.37 44.25 32.15
C ILE A 513 -27.94 43.99 31.73
N ALA A 514 -27.04 44.93 32.03
CA ALA A 514 -25.62 44.71 31.82
C ALA A 514 -25.08 43.67 32.82
N ALA A 515 -23.91 43.09 32.54
CA ALA A 515 -23.28 42.06 33.37
C ALA A 515 -23.03 42.50 34.84
N ASP A 516 -23.00 43.80 35.12
CA ASP A 516 -22.88 44.37 36.46
C ASP A 516 -24.23 44.55 37.19
N GLY A 517 -25.33 44.10 36.57
CA GLY A 517 -26.70 44.21 37.08
C GLY A 517 -27.37 45.57 36.83
N THR A 518 -26.74 46.48 36.09
CA THR A 518 -27.33 47.79 35.78
C THR A 518 -28.34 47.71 34.64
N MET A 519 -29.49 48.38 34.79
CA MET A 519 -30.48 48.50 33.71
C MET A 519 -30.03 49.52 32.67
N GLN A 520 -30.09 49.16 31.40
CA GLN A 520 -29.78 50.00 30.24
C GLN A 520 -30.91 49.91 29.20
N ALA A 521 -30.82 50.72 28.14
CA ALA A 521 -31.73 50.70 26.97
C ALA A 521 -33.24 50.54 27.29
N VAL A 522 -33.73 51.28 28.30
CA VAL A 522 -35.13 51.23 28.72
C VAL A 522 -36.02 51.85 27.64
N GLU A 523 -36.91 51.04 27.04
CA GLU A 523 -37.76 51.44 25.93
C GLU A 523 -39.23 51.00 26.12
N MET A 524 -40.16 51.75 25.53
CA MET A 524 -41.59 51.45 25.57
C MET A 524 -42.02 50.73 24.29
N ALA A 525 -42.19 49.41 24.36
CA ALA A 525 -42.67 48.58 23.25
C ALA A 525 -44.12 48.92 22.86
N PHE A 526 -44.99 49.13 23.85
CA PHE A 526 -46.39 49.48 23.61
C PHE A 526 -46.85 50.53 24.63
N SER A 527 -47.44 51.62 24.15
CA SER A 527 -48.09 52.62 25.02
C SER A 527 -49.61 52.54 24.92
N HIS A 528 -50.30 52.64 26.07
CA HIS A 528 -51.76 52.60 26.14
C HIS A 528 -52.38 51.41 25.39
N VAL A 529 -51.89 50.19 25.67
CA VAL A 529 -52.44 48.95 25.09
C VAL A 529 -53.96 48.97 25.25
N LYS A 530 -54.67 48.52 24.20
CA LYS A 530 -56.14 48.48 24.13
C LYS A 530 -56.62 47.03 24.19
N ALA A 531 -57.80 46.80 24.75
CA ALA A 531 -58.44 45.48 24.78
C ALA A 531 -58.62 44.82 23.40
N ALA A 532 -58.62 45.61 22.31
CA ALA A 532 -58.67 45.11 20.94
C ALA A 532 -57.41 44.32 20.49
N MET A 533 -56.31 44.41 21.24
CA MET A 533 -55.07 43.65 20.99
C MET A 533 -55.08 42.26 21.64
N GLN A 534 -56.17 41.87 22.31
CA GLN A 534 -56.31 40.57 22.97
C GLN A 534 -56.27 39.41 21.98
N GLY A 535 -55.52 38.36 22.33
CA GLY A 535 -55.41 37.12 21.56
C GLY A 535 -54.50 37.23 20.33
N GLN A 536 -54.05 38.44 19.98
CA GLN A 536 -53.06 38.70 18.95
C GLN A 536 -51.64 38.61 19.52
N THR A 537 -50.73 38.22 18.65
CA THR A 537 -49.32 38.06 18.94
C THR A 537 -48.53 39.17 18.24
N TYR A 538 -47.55 39.75 18.93
CA TYR A 538 -46.73 40.83 18.42
C TYR A 538 -45.26 40.54 18.71
N ASP A 539 -44.42 40.57 17.68
CA ASP A 539 -42.98 40.42 17.86
C ASP A 539 -42.35 41.79 18.14
N VAL A 540 -41.48 41.83 19.14
CA VAL A 540 -40.71 43.01 19.50
C VAL A 540 -39.24 42.67 19.39
N THR A 541 -38.50 43.48 18.62
CA THR A 541 -37.04 43.35 18.53
C THR A 541 -36.42 43.98 19.77
N LEU A 542 -35.69 43.18 20.55
CA LEU A 542 -34.95 43.62 21.71
C LEU A 542 -33.52 44.02 21.31
N PRO A 543 -32.96 45.11 21.86
CA PRO A 543 -31.58 45.51 21.62
C PRO A 543 -30.62 44.64 22.44
N GLY A 544 -29.71 43.91 21.79
CA GLY A 544 -28.63 43.16 22.45
C GLY A 544 -28.33 41.81 21.79
N ALA A 545 -27.19 41.22 22.17
CA ALA A 545 -26.79 39.86 21.80
C ALA A 545 -27.69 38.80 22.50
N PRO A 546 -27.71 37.53 22.03
CA PRO A 546 -28.62 36.48 22.53
C PRO A 546 -28.52 36.20 24.04
N ASP A 547 -27.38 36.54 24.67
CA ASP A 547 -27.08 36.27 26.08
C ASP A 547 -27.14 37.53 26.98
N THR A 548 -27.81 38.59 26.54
CA THR A 548 -28.07 39.74 27.42
C THR A 548 -29.35 39.52 28.21
N ASP A 549 -29.26 39.53 29.54
CA ASP A 549 -30.43 39.51 30.41
C ASP A 549 -31.34 40.70 30.08
N PHE A 550 -32.64 40.48 29.93
CA PHE A 550 -33.62 41.54 29.71
C PHE A 550 -34.78 41.43 30.70
N GLY A 551 -35.35 42.58 31.03
CA GLY A 551 -36.55 42.66 31.86
C GLY A 551 -37.67 43.34 31.12
N PHE A 552 -38.89 42.85 31.30
CA PHE A 552 -40.10 43.57 30.92
C PHE A 552 -40.71 44.27 32.13
N PHE A 553 -41.26 45.46 31.91
CA PHE A 553 -42.00 46.18 32.93
C PHE A 553 -43.32 46.70 32.38
N ILE A 554 -44.31 46.78 33.26
CA ILE A 554 -45.65 47.26 32.93
C ILE A 554 -45.90 48.53 33.75
N ILE A 555 -46.29 49.60 33.06
CA ILE A 555 -46.82 50.81 33.67
C ILE A 555 -48.35 50.74 33.63
N ALA A 556 -48.95 50.78 34.82
CA ALA A 556 -50.38 50.75 35.05
C ALA A 556 -50.98 52.17 34.91
N ASP A 557 -51.51 52.54 33.74
CA ASP A 557 -52.04 53.91 33.52
C ASP A 557 -53.57 54.03 33.80
N GLY A 558 -54.19 53.02 34.44
CA GLY A 558 -55.63 52.96 34.73
C GLY A 558 -55.99 52.58 36.18
N TYR A 559 -56.58 53.51 36.95
CA TYR A 559 -56.80 53.41 38.40
C TYR A 559 -57.85 52.38 38.87
N SER A 560 -58.69 51.81 37.99
CA SER A 560 -59.88 51.04 38.41
C SER A 560 -59.92 49.56 37.98
N HIS A 561 -59.00 49.09 37.14
CA HIS A 561 -59.03 47.72 36.60
C HIS A 561 -57.76 46.89 36.92
N ASN A 562 -56.78 47.46 37.64
CA ASN A 562 -55.44 46.87 37.79
C ASN A 562 -55.23 46.04 39.08
N ASN A 563 -56.28 45.69 39.81
CA ASN A 563 -56.16 45.03 41.12
C ASN A 563 -55.97 43.50 41.09
N ASN A 564 -55.97 42.85 39.92
CA ASN A 564 -55.88 41.38 39.79
C ASN A 564 -54.99 40.92 38.58
N TYR A 565 -53.71 41.31 38.51
CA TYR A 565 -52.81 40.73 37.50
C TYR A 565 -52.30 39.34 37.92
N SER A 566 -52.68 38.30 37.17
CA SER A 566 -52.10 36.95 37.30
C SER A 566 -51.82 36.26 35.96
N GLY A 567 -51.62 36.99 34.85
CA GLY A 567 -51.62 36.36 33.53
C GLY A 567 -50.94 37.11 32.38
N VAL A 568 -49.73 37.64 32.55
CA VAL A 568 -48.86 37.94 31.40
C VAL A 568 -47.86 36.81 31.28
N ASN A 569 -47.89 36.09 30.16
CA ASN A 569 -46.97 34.99 29.89
C ASN A 569 -45.98 35.42 28.81
N PHE A 570 -44.70 35.44 29.16
CA PHE A 570 -43.60 35.66 28.22
C PHE A 570 -43.07 34.25 27.87
N ALA A 571 -43.32 33.79 26.65
CA ALA A 571 -42.68 32.58 26.14
C ALA A 571 -41.36 33.00 25.49
N THR A 572 -40.25 32.41 25.96
CA THR A 572 -38.92 32.53 25.34
C THR A 572 -38.86 31.70 24.07
#